data_AF-A0A1F5FHA2-F1
#
_entry.id   AF-A0A1F5FHA2-F1
#
_cell.length_a   1.000
_cell.length_b   1.000
_cell.length_c   1.000
_cell.angle_alpha   90.00
_cell.angle_beta   90.00
_cell.angle_gamma   90.00
#
_symmetry.space_group_name_H-M   'P 1'
#
loop_
_entity.id
_entity.type
_entity.pdbx_description
1 polymer ?
#
loop_
_entity_poly.entity_id
_entity_poly.type
_entity_poly.pdbx_seq_one_letter_code
_entity_poly.pdbx_strand_id
1 'polypeptide(L)'
;MVLKINSTIPKQLSLSLDGQESIITYDTPQQQDILGAISNQLSLQGQTLKCIKAIQVDPGPGSFTGTRVGTAIANALAYALDIPVNGQKPPVTPVYAEPPHITTSKTK
;
A
#
# COMPACT_ATOMS: atom_id res chain seq x y z
N MET A 1 -15.53 -3.17 -6.58
CA MET A 1 -14.12 -3.33 -6.99
C MET A 1 -13.27 -3.54 -5.75
N VAL A 2 -12.27 -4.41 -5.84
CA VAL A 2 -11.28 -4.61 -4.76
C VAL A 2 -9.91 -4.16 -5.26
N LEU A 3 -9.31 -3.21 -4.55
CA LEU A 3 -7.95 -2.75 -4.81
C LEU A 3 -6.98 -3.56 -3.96
N LYS A 4 -6.02 -4.26 -4.58
CA LYS A 4 -4.94 -4.95 -3.88
C LYS A 4 -3.63 -4.18 -4.03
N ILE A 5 -2.95 -3.94 -2.92
CA ILE A 5 -1.67 -3.22 -2.85
C ILE A 5 -0.64 -4.15 -2.21
N ASN A 6 0.41 -4.49 -2.96
CA ASN A 6 1.56 -5.20 -2.42
C ASN A 6 2.84 -4.39 -2.70
N SER A 7 3.50 -4.00 -1.62
CA SER A 7 4.76 -3.24 -1.61
C SER A 7 5.80 -3.85 -0.67
N THR A 8 5.66 -5.15 -0.36
CA THR A 8 6.58 -5.84 0.55
C THR A 8 7.98 -6.01 -0.05
N ILE A 9 8.08 -6.03 -1.38
CA ILE A 9 9.34 -6.17 -2.11
C ILE A 9 9.98 -4.80 -2.35
N PRO A 10 11.28 -4.60 -2.02
CA PRO A 10 11.99 -3.37 -2.37
C PRO A 10 11.96 -3.12 -3.88
N LYS A 11 11.74 -1.85 -4.29
CA LYS A 11 11.75 -1.41 -5.69
C LYS A 11 10.65 -1.98 -6.58
N GLN A 12 9.70 -2.73 -6.02
CA GLN A 12 8.60 -3.29 -6.78
C GLN A 12 7.28 -2.96 -6.10
N LEU A 13 6.29 -2.57 -6.90
CA LEU A 13 4.92 -2.37 -6.48
C LEU A 13 4.04 -3.27 -7.35
N SER A 14 3.27 -4.14 -6.72
CA SER A 14 2.21 -4.88 -7.38
C SER A 14 0.86 -4.28 -6.98
N LEU A 15 0.12 -3.79 -7.97
CA LEU A 15 -1.25 -3.30 -7.82
C LEU A 15 -2.19 -4.20 -8.60
N SER A 16 -3.32 -4.55 -7.98
CA SER A 16 -4.38 -5.27 -8.69
C SER A 16 -5.73 -4.60 -8.49
N LEU A 17 -6.44 -4.36 -9.58
CA LEU A 17 -7.80 -3.84 -9.60
C LEU A 17 -8.69 -4.80 -10.38
N ASP A 18 -9.63 -5.45 -9.67
CA ASP A 18 -10.60 -6.39 -10.24
C ASP A 18 -10.00 -7.46 -11.17
N GLY A 19 -8.80 -7.96 -10.81
CA GLY A 19 -8.12 -9.04 -11.53
C GLY A 19 -7.09 -8.56 -12.56
N GLN A 20 -7.04 -7.27 -12.88
CA GLN A 20 -5.91 -6.70 -13.63
C GLN A 20 -4.77 -6.38 -12.69
N GLU A 21 -3.68 -7.15 -12.79
CA GLU A 21 -2.45 -6.89 -12.07
C GLU A 21 -1.51 -6.01 -12.90
N SER A 22 -0.87 -5.06 -12.24
CA SER A 22 0.19 -4.23 -12.79
C SER A 22 1.36 -4.24 -11.83
N ILE A 23 2.51 -4.67 -12.35
CA ILE A 23 3.76 -4.70 -11.63
C ILE A 23 4.59 -3.53 -12.13
N ILE A 24 4.97 -2.66 -11.21
CA ILE A 24 5.80 -1.50 -11.49
C ILE A 24 7.13 -1.70 -10.76
N THR A 25 8.21 -1.63 -11.52
CA THR A 25 9.58 -1.70 -10.99
C THR A 25 10.19 -0.31 -11.03
N TYR A 26 10.90 0.05 -9.96
CA TYR A 26 11.54 1.34 -9.78
C TYR A 26 13.06 1.16 -9.66
N ASP A 27 13.84 2.17 -10.03
CA ASP A 27 15.30 2.12 -9.84
C ASP A 27 15.68 2.24 -8.36
N THR A 28 14.94 3.05 -7.61
CA THR A 28 15.15 3.28 -6.17
C THR A 28 13.85 3.13 -5.37
N PRO A 29 13.92 2.67 -4.10
CA PRO A 29 12.73 2.55 -3.24
C PRO A 29 12.00 3.88 -3.01
N GLN A 30 12.72 5.01 -3.02
CA GLN A 30 12.13 6.34 -2.80
C GLN A 30 11.25 6.82 -3.97
N GLN A 31 11.41 6.23 -5.16
CA GLN A 31 10.62 6.57 -6.34
C GLN A 31 9.25 5.88 -6.39
N GLN A 32 8.89 5.07 -5.40
CA GLN A 32 7.60 4.39 -5.35
C GLN A 32 6.45 5.40 -5.26
N ASP A 33 5.82 5.69 -6.40
CA ASP A 33 4.60 6.48 -6.49
C ASP A 33 3.37 5.56 -6.53
N ILE A 34 2.96 5.10 -5.35
CA ILE A 34 1.80 4.20 -5.21
C ILE A 34 0.50 4.93 -5.57
N LEU A 35 0.35 6.20 -5.19
CA LEU A 35 -0.86 6.97 -5.45
C LEU A 35 -1.04 7.26 -6.93
N GLY A 36 0.03 7.70 -7.61
CA GLY A 36 0.01 7.92 -9.06
C GLY A 36 -0.26 6.63 -9.83
N ALA A 37 0.29 5.51 -9.38
CA ALA A 37 0.01 4.21 -9.98
C ALA A 37 -1.46 3.78 -9.81
N ILE A 38 -2.06 4.01 -8.63
CA ILE A 38 -3.49 3.76 -8.39
C ILE A 38 -4.36 4.67 -9.28
N SER A 39 -4.04 5.97 -9.36
CA SER A 39 -4.81 6.90 -10.18
C SER A 39 -4.73 6.53 -11.66
N ASN A 40 -3.54 6.17 -12.15
CA ASN A 40 -3.34 5.73 -13.53
C ASN A 40 -4.16 4.48 -13.85
N GLN A 41 -4.14 3.45 -13.00
CA GLN A 41 -4.96 2.25 -13.24
C GLN A 41 -6.46 2.56 -13.22
N LEU A 42 -6.93 3.41 -12.30
CA LEU A 42 -8.34 3.81 -12.25
C LEU A 42 -8.75 4.59 -13.51
N SER A 43 -7.90 5.51 -13.97
CA SER A 43 -8.12 6.27 -15.20
C SER A 43 -8.17 5.37 -16.43
N LEU A 44 -7.33 4.34 -16.52
CA LEU A 44 -7.36 3.36 -17.61
C LEU A 44 -8.70 2.59 -17.68
N GLN A 45 -9.35 2.38 -16.54
CA GLN A 45 -10.66 1.73 -16.46
C GLN A 45 -11.84 2.73 -16.50
N GLY A 46 -11.57 4.04 -16.60
CA GLY A 46 -12.58 5.08 -16.51
C GLY A 46 -13.30 5.12 -15.16
N GLN A 47 -12.69 4.60 -14.10
CA GLN A 47 -13.25 4.50 -12.77
C GLN A 47 -12.73 5.60 -11.85
N THR A 48 -13.44 5.82 -10.76
CA THR A 48 -13.02 6.76 -9.71
C THR A 48 -12.72 6.01 -8.42
N LEU A 49 -11.98 6.66 -7.51
CA LEU A 49 -11.66 6.09 -6.18
C LEU A 49 -12.92 5.64 -5.41
N LYS A 50 -14.07 6.29 -5.65
CA LYS A 50 -15.35 5.96 -5.02
C LYS A 50 -15.92 4.59 -5.42
N CYS A 51 -15.45 4.00 -6.52
CA CYS A 51 -15.90 2.68 -6.98
C CYS A 51 -15.23 1.53 -6.21
N ILE A 52 -14.15 1.83 -5.47
CA ILE A 52 -13.44 0.87 -4.62
C ILE A 52 -14.32 0.57 -3.42
N LYS A 53 -14.66 -0.71 -3.22
CA LYS A 53 -15.53 -1.18 -2.13
C LYS A 53 -14.75 -1.79 -0.98
N ALA A 54 -13.52 -2.22 -1.23
CA ALA A 54 -12.61 -2.78 -0.24
C ALA A 54 -11.18 -2.62 -0.73
N ILE A 55 -10.26 -2.49 0.22
CA ILE A 55 -8.82 -2.49 -0.05
C ILE A 55 -8.21 -3.74 0.58
N GLN A 56 -7.32 -4.40 -0.14
CA GLN A 56 -6.46 -5.43 0.39
C GLN A 56 -5.03 -4.91 0.34
N VAL A 57 -4.32 -4.97 1.45
CA VAL A 57 -2.91 -4.61 1.52
C VAL A 57 -2.17 -5.76 2.14
N ASP A 58 -0.99 -6.06 1.62
CA ASP A 58 -0.09 -7.01 2.28
C ASP A 58 0.61 -6.28 3.44
N PRO A 59 0.28 -6.60 4.71
CA PRO A 59 0.93 -5.99 5.85
C PRO A 59 2.33 -6.55 6.08
N GLY A 60 2.83 -7.53 5.32
CA GLY A 60 4.14 -8.14 5.50
C GLY A 60 4.11 -9.54 6.13
N PRO A 61 5.28 -10.12 6.48
CA PRO A 61 6.58 -9.46 6.65
C PRO A 61 7.22 -8.96 5.34
N GLY A 62 7.75 -7.74 5.33
CA GLY A 62 8.36 -7.15 4.14
C GLY A 62 9.32 -5.98 4.42
N SER A 63 9.72 -5.29 3.35
CA SER A 63 10.56 -4.10 3.40
C SER A 63 10.00 -3.05 4.36
N PHE A 64 10.86 -2.53 5.23
CA PHE A 64 10.47 -1.52 6.22
C PHE A 64 9.77 -0.31 5.60
N THR A 65 10.35 0.26 4.55
CA THR A 65 9.78 1.42 3.86
C THR A 65 8.52 1.03 3.08
N GLY A 66 8.61 -0.03 2.27
CA GLY A 66 7.51 -0.45 1.39
C GLY A 66 6.25 -0.81 2.18
N THR A 67 6.36 -1.71 3.15
CA THR A 67 5.23 -2.14 3.97
C THR A 67 4.59 -0.98 4.76
N ARG A 68 5.38 -0.01 5.26
CA ARG A 68 4.83 1.20 5.91
C ARG A 68 4.05 2.07 4.95
N VAL A 69 4.65 2.38 3.80
CA VAL A 69 4.04 3.27 2.81
C VAL A 69 2.76 2.64 2.27
N GLY A 70 2.79 1.35 1.91
CA GLY A 70 1.63 0.61 1.41
C GLY A 70 0.48 0.56 2.42
N THR A 71 0.77 0.18 3.68
CA THR A 71 -0.27 0.11 4.73
C THR A 71 -0.82 1.48 5.10
N ALA A 72 0.02 2.53 5.17
CA ALA A 72 -0.43 3.89 5.43
C ALA A 72 -1.38 4.41 4.33
N ILE A 73 -1.04 4.19 3.06
CA ILE A 73 -1.89 4.58 1.92
C ILE A 73 -3.20 3.80 1.91
N ALA A 74 -3.14 2.47 2.12
CA ALA A 74 -4.33 1.63 2.20
C ALA A 74 -5.29 2.10 3.31
N ASN A 75 -4.76 2.35 4.50
CA ASN A 75 -5.54 2.83 5.64
C ASN A 75 -6.12 4.23 5.39
N ALA A 76 -5.35 5.15 4.81
CA ALA A 76 -5.81 6.50 4.51
C ALA A 76 -6.94 6.51 3.47
N LEU A 77 -6.79 5.74 2.39
CA LEU A 77 -7.82 5.60 1.36
C LEU A 77 -9.08 4.94 1.93
N ALA A 78 -8.92 3.90 2.73
CA ALA A 78 -10.05 3.22 3.35
C ALA A 78 -10.80 4.10 4.34
N TYR A 79 -10.08 4.89 5.14
CA TYR A 79 -10.67 5.87 6.04
C TYR A 79 -11.43 6.95 5.27
N ALA A 80 -10.85 7.47 4.18
CA ALA A 80 -11.48 8.51 3.36
C ALA A 80 -12.75 8.03 2.62
N LEU A 81 -12.81 6.74 2.27
CA LEU A 81 -13.92 6.14 1.54
C LEU A 81 -14.91 5.38 2.43
N ASP A 82 -14.65 5.29 3.73
CA ASP A 82 -15.41 4.48 4.70
C ASP A 82 -15.58 3.01 4.26
N ILE A 83 -14.48 2.40 3.82
CA ILE A 83 -14.44 1.01 3.34
C ILE A 83 -13.49 0.14 4.17
N PRO A 84 -13.67 -1.19 4.20
CA PRO A 84 -12.76 -2.08 4.93
C PRO A 84 -11.40 -2.24 4.24
N VAL A 85 -10.36 -2.46 5.05
CA VAL A 85 -9.03 -2.93 4.64
C VAL A 85 -8.83 -4.34 5.14
N ASN A 86 -8.46 -5.30 4.27
CA ASN A 86 -8.28 -6.71 4.64
C ASN A 86 -9.50 -7.32 5.37
N GLY A 87 -10.71 -6.86 5.06
CA GLY A 87 -11.95 -7.32 5.70
C GLY A 87 -12.19 -6.77 7.11
N GLN A 88 -11.36 -5.85 7.60
CA GLN A 88 -11.50 -5.21 8.90
C GLN A 88 -11.57 -3.68 8.76
N LYS A 89 -11.99 -2.99 9.83
CA LYS A 89 -11.94 -1.52 9.86
C LYS A 89 -10.48 -1.07 9.94
N PRO A 90 -10.07 -0.04 9.19
CA PRO A 90 -8.74 0.55 9.34
C PRO A 90 -8.54 1.07 10.78
N PRO A 91 -7.31 1.08 11.31
CA PRO A 91 -6.05 0.85 10.59
C PRO A 91 -5.52 -0.60 10.67
N VAL A 92 -4.88 -1.04 9.58
CA VAL A 92 -4.02 -2.24 9.56
C VAL A 92 -2.60 -1.86 9.91
N THR A 93 -2.00 -2.56 10.86
CA THR A 93 -0.60 -2.36 11.26
C THR A 93 0.38 -3.12 10.34
N PRO A 94 1.45 -2.47 9.88
CA PRO A 94 2.51 -3.15 9.12
C PRO A 94 3.34 -4.09 10.00
N VAL A 95 3.79 -5.18 9.38
CA VAL A 95 4.68 -6.22 9.91
C VAL A 95 5.99 -6.14 9.13
N TYR A 96 7.08 -5.84 9.83
CA TYR A 96 8.40 -5.69 9.20
C TYR A 96 9.14 -7.02 9.21
N ALA A 97 9.93 -7.29 8.17
CA ALA A 97 10.81 -8.45 8.12
C ALA A 97 11.93 -8.36 9.18
N GLU A 98 12.43 -7.15 9.42
CA GLU A 98 13.46 -6.87 10.42
C GLU A 98 13.00 -5.74 11.35
N PRO A 99 13.34 -5.81 12.65
CA PRO A 99 13.09 -4.71 13.57
C PRO A 99 13.84 -3.46 13.09
N PRO A 100 13.25 -2.27 13.22
CA PRO A 100 13.91 -1.05 12.80
C PRO A 100 15.16 -0.78 13.62
N HIS A 101 16.24 -0.44 12.93
CA HIS A 101 17.48 0.02 13.53
C HIS A 101 17.33 1.48 13.98
N ILE A 102 16.49 1.73 14.98
CA ILE A 102 16.24 3.07 15.54
C ILE A 102 17.31 3.35 16.60
N THR A 103 18.09 4.42 16.41
CA THR A 103 18.94 4.93 17.47
C THR A 103 18.05 5.46 18.60
N THR A 104 18.06 4.79 19.74
CA THR A 104 17.36 5.26 20.94
C THR A 104 18.04 6.53 21.45
N SER A 105 17.24 7.54 21.82
CA SER A 105 17.76 8.76 22.43
C SER A 105 18.65 8.42 23.63
N LYS A 106 19.84 9.03 23.71
CA LYS A 106 20.67 8.92 24.92
C LYS A 106 19.90 9.57 26.06
N THR A 107 19.49 8.76 27.03
CA THR A 107 18.89 9.23 28.28
C THR A 107 19.87 10.23 28.90
N LYS A 108 19.38 11.45 29.15
CA LYS A 108 20.18 12.53 29.75
C LYS A 108 20.23 12.37 31.25
#